data_AF-A0A0N0BDQ6-F1
#
_entry.id   AF-A0A0N0BDQ6-F1
#
_cell.length_a   1.000
_cell.length_b   1.000
_cell.length_c   1.000
_cell.angle_alpha   90.00
_cell.angle_beta   90.00
_cell.angle_gamma   90.00
#
_symmetry.space_group_name_H-M   'P 1'
#
loop_
_entity.id
_entity.type
_entity.pdbx_description
1 polymer ?
#
loop_
_entity_poly.entity_id
_entity_poly.type
_entity_poly.pdbx_seq_one_letter_code
_entity_poly.pdbx_strand_id
1 'polypeptide(L)'
;MRKDEFLIRYTKLDNGWIPMTTMLRFRMLASMSQNVNVILKALESSDLMEISQDKKKIRRPNHPLPVYNAEYRKAEEARTIHVDSTIDKLLTFFDAYKPFDSITVNGDSRIKGSAFVLFKTLQDAKAFMGRESVKYGDTELIRVWSSS
;
A
#
# COMPACT_ATOMS: atom_id res chain seq x y z
N MET A 1 2.38 4.60 10.76
CA MET A 1 1.58 4.82 9.54
C MET A 1 0.18 5.27 9.91
N ARG A 2 -0.15 6.54 9.65
CA ARG A 2 -1.49 7.09 9.90
C ARG A 2 -2.42 6.49 8.85
N LYS A 3 -3.33 5.62 9.28
CA LYS A 3 -4.32 5.05 8.36
C LYS A 3 -5.25 6.14 7.91
N ASP A 4 -5.85 5.94 6.74
CA ASP A 4 -6.80 6.87 6.15
C ASP A 4 -8.05 6.96 7.04
N GLU A 5 -8.00 7.90 7.99
CA GLU A 5 -9.07 8.18 8.96
C GLU A 5 -10.38 8.52 8.24
N PHE A 6 -10.29 9.12 7.05
CA PHE A 6 -11.42 9.46 6.22
C PHE A 6 -12.11 8.20 5.68
N LEU A 7 -11.39 7.30 5.03
CA LEU A 7 -11.97 6.02 4.55
C LEU A 7 -12.48 5.17 5.72
N ILE A 8 -11.73 5.07 6.81
CA ILE A 8 -12.15 4.33 8.01
C ILE A 8 -13.50 4.86 8.52
N ARG A 9 -13.70 6.18 8.53
CA ARG A 9 -14.98 6.77 8.93
C ARG A 9 -16.11 6.34 8.00
N TYR A 10 -15.91 6.41 6.68
CA TYR A 10 -16.95 6.00 5.71
C TYR A 10 -17.31 4.52 5.82
N THR A 11 -16.35 3.64 6.11
CA THR A 11 -16.65 2.21 6.30
C THR A 11 -17.62 1.92 7.44
N LYS A 12 -17.78 2.84 8.40
CA LYS A 12 -18.66 2.68 9.57
C LYS A 12 -20.08 3.26 9.38
N LEU A 13 -20.33 4.02 8.31
CA LEU A 13 -21.58 4.79 8.16
C LEU A 13 -22.70 4.01 7.45
N ASP A 14 -22.38 3.29 6.38
CA ASP A 14 -23.37 2.65 5.50
C ASP A 14 -22.95 1.20 5.19
N ASN A 15 -22.76 0.37 6.22
CA ASN A 15 -22.35 -1.03 6.06
C ASN A 15 -21.13 -1.23 5.13
N GLY A 16 -20.15 -0.32 5.23
CA GLY A 16 -18.95 -0.32 4.38
C GLY A 16 -19.10 0.35 3.02
N TRP A 17 -20.31 0.73 2.59
CA TRP A 17 -20.56 1.36 1.29
C TRP A 17 -20.04 2.78 1.22
N ILE A 18 -19.24 3.06 0.19
CA ILE A 18 -18.65 4.36 -0.09
C ILE A 18 -19.17 4.85 -1.44
N PRO A 19 -19.79 6.04 -1.51
CA PRO A 19 -20.25 6.62 -2.77
C PRO A 19 -19.09 6.88 -3.75
N MET A 20 -19.33 6.66 -5.03
CA MET A 20 -18.35 6.97 -6.08
C MET A 20 -17.99 8.46 -6.13
N THR A 21 -18.93 9.35 -5.78
CA THR A 21 -18.68 10.79 -5.63
C THR A 21 -17.66 11.11 -4.53
N THR A 22 -17.60 10.29 -3.48
CA THR A 22 -16.59 10.38 -2.43
C THR A 22 -15.26 9.81 -2.94
N MET A 23 -15.27 8.66 -3.62
CA MET A 23 -14.07 8.04 -4.18
C MET A 23 -13.35 8.94 -5.20
N LEU A 24 -14.10 9.67 -6.03
CA LEU A 24 -13.51 10.61 -7.01
C LEU A 24 -12.84 11.84 -6.38
N ARG A 25 -12.96 12.06 -5.06
CA ARG A 25 -12.19 13.09 -4.34
C ARG A 25 -10.75 12.67 -4.09
N PHE A 26 -10.42 11.38 -4.23
CA PHE A 26 -9.06 10.88 -4.05
C PHE A 26 -8.21 11.24 -5.26
N ARG A 27 -7.21 12.10 -5.06
CA ARG A 27 -6.35 12.65 -6.12
C ARG A 27 -5.77 11.59 -7.06
N MET A 28 -5.33 10.45 -6.52
CA MET A 28 -4.71 9.40 -7.32
C MET A 28 -5.72 8.64 -8.21
N LEU A 29 -6.90 8.31 -7.68
CA LEU A 29 -7.97 7.72 -8.48
C LEU A 29 -8.45 8.71 -9.54
N ALA A 30 -8.67 9.96 -9.10
CA ALA A 30 -9.07 11.07 -9.93
C ALA A 30 -8.13 11.36 -11.10
N SER A 31 -6.82 11.19 -10.91
CA SER A 31 -5.83 11.34 -11.99
C SER A 31 -5.83 10.17 -12.98
N MET A 32 -6.31 8.99 -12.57
CA MET A 32 -6.40 7.82 -13.46
C MET A 32 -7.70 7.85 -14.28
N SER A 33 -8.83 8.19 -13.65
CA SER A 33 -10.10 8.36 -14.35
C SER A 33 -11.11 9.15 -13.50
N GLN A 34 -11.93 9.96 -14.17
CA GLN A 34 -13.11 10.62 -13.58
C GLN A 34 -14.42 9.91 -13.96
N ASN A 35 -14.37 8.92 -14.86
CA ASN A 35 -15.56 8.25 -15.36
C ASN A 35 -15.92 7.07 -14.45
N VAL A 36 -17.02 7.22 -13.71
CA VAL A 36 -17.54 6.19 -12.79
C VAL A 36 -17.73 4.84 -13.47
N ASN A 37 -18.27 4.81 -14.69
CA ASN A 37 -18.52 3.55 -15.40
C ASN A 37 -17.22 2.81 -15.74
N VAL A 38 -16.16 3.54 -16.09
CA VAL A 38 -14.84 2.95 -16.37
C VAL A 38 -14.24 2.35 -15.09
N ILE A 39 -14.34 3.08 -13.97
CA ILE A 39 -13.82 2.62 -12.68
C ILE A 39 -14.58 1.37 -12.22
N LEU A 40 -15.92 1.38 -12.28
CA LEU A 40 -16.74 0.24 -11.87
C LEU A 40 -16.48 -0.98 -12.74
N LYS A 41 -16.36 -0.80 -14.06
CA LYS A 41 -16.01 -1.90 -14.97
C LYS A 41 -14.65 -2.51 -14.64
N ALA A 42 -13.66 -1.70 -14.26
CA ALA A 42 -12.36 -2.19 -13.83
C ALA A 42 -12.43 -2.95 -12.49
N LEU A 43 -13.39 -2.62 -11.63
CA LEU A 43 -13.61 -3.31 -10.35
C LEU A 43 -14.36 -4.63 -10.50
N GLU A 44 -15.08 -4.87 -11.61
CA GLU A 44 -15.80 -6.13 -11.85
C GLU A 44 -14.86 -7.36 -11.88
N SER A 45 -13.56 -7.16 -12.17
CA SER A 45 -12.55 -8.23 -12.14
C SER A 45 -11.81 -8.36 -10.79
N SER A 46 -12.23 -7.62 -9.77
CA SER A 46 -11.55 -7.57 -8.46
C SER A 46 -12.24 -8.47 -7.44
N ASP A 47 -11.49 -9.38 -6.83
CA ASP A 47 -11.99 -10.22 -5.73
C ASP A 47 -12.06 -9.46 -4.38
N LEU A 48 -11.61 -8.21 -4.34
CA LEU A 48 -11.50 -7.42 -3.11
C LEU A 48 -12.67 -6.46 -2.89
N MET A 49 -13.39 -6.10 -3.94
CA MET A 49 -14.37 -5.01 -3.90
C MET A 49 -15.73 -5.49 -4.41
N GLU A 50 -16.79 -5.08 -3.72
CA GLU A 50 -18.18 -5.24 -4.16
C GLU A 50 -18.70 -3.93 -4.75
N ILE A 51 -19.53 -4.06 -5.80
CA ILE A 51 -20.22 -2.96 -6.46
C ILE A 51 -21.70 -3.03 -6.08
N SER A 52 -22.30 -1.90 -5.72
CA SER A 52 -23.72 -1.83 -5.39
C SER A 52 -24.58 -2.11 -6.63
N GLN A 53 -25.79 -2.64 -6.43
CA GLN A 53 -26.71 -2.97 -7.53
C GLN A 53 -27.04 -1.75 -8.41
N ASP A 54 -27.12 -0.56 -7.81
CA ASP A 54 -27.36 0.70 -8.51
C ASP A 54 -26.11 1.30 -9.17
N LYS A 55 -24.95 0.63 -9.07
CA LYS A 55 -23.65 1.06 -9.58
C LYS A 55 -23.25 2.48 -9.12
N LYS A 56 -23.57 2.85 -7.89
CA LYS A 56 -23.22 4.17 -7.31
C LYS A 56 -22.27 4.11 -6.12
N LYS A 57 -22.08 2.93 -5.52
CA LYS A 57 -21.26 2.73 -4.33
C LYS A 57 -20.38 1.50 -4.49
N ILE A 58 -19.28 1.49 -3.76
CA ILE A 58 -18.38 0.34 -3.65
C ILE A 58 -18.10 0.04 -2.17
N ARG A 59 -17.80 -1.21 -1.83
CA ARG A 59 -17.36 -1.59 -0.48
C ARG A 59 -16.35 -2.72 -0.52
N ARG A 60 -15.68 -2.94 0.61
CA ARG A 60 -14.85 -4.13 0.84
C ARG A 60 -15.64 -5.12 1.71
N PRO A 61 -16.11 -6.26 1.19
CA PRO A 61 -17.05 -7.13 1.92
C PRO A 61 -16.40 -7.98 3.03
N ASN A 62 -15.26 -8.61 2.74
CA ASN A 62 -14.76 -9.74 3.55
C ASN A 62 -13.40 -9.46 4.21
N HIS A 63 -13.06 -8.22 4.48
CA HIS A 63 -11.81 -7.88 5.18
C HIS A 63 -12.12 -6.94 6.34
N PRO A 64 -12.34 -7.48 7.56
CA PRO A 64 -12.44 -6.63 8.74
C PRO A 64 -11.19 -5.77 8.84
N LEU A 65 -11.38 -4.50 9.23
CA LEU A 65 -10.24 -3.64 9.50
C LEU A 65 -9.36 -4.32 10.55
N PRO A 66 -8.04 -4.40 10.34
CA PRO A 66 -7.17 -5.03 11.32
C PRO A 66 -7.30 -4.32 12.67
N VAL A 67 -7.27 -5.09 13.75
CA VAL A 67 -7.20 -4.54 15.10
C VAL A 67 -5.77 -4.04 15.32
N TYR A 68 -5.62 -2.73 15.42
CA TYR A 68 -4.30 -2.09 15.52
C TYR A 68 -3.75 -2.06 16.94
N ASN A 69 -3.64 -3.25 17.53
CA ASN A 69 -3.03 -3.47 18.84
C ASN A 69 -1.49 -3.49 18.76
N ALA A 70 -0.84 -3.67 19.90
CA ALA A 70 0.63 -3.72 19.98
C ALA A 70 1.23 -4.91 19.22
N GLU A 71 0.56 -6.06 19.21
CA GLU A 71 1.01 -7.27 18.51
C GLU A 71 1.01 -7.07 16.99
N TYR A 72 -0.04 -6.45 16.46
CA TYR A 72 -0.14 -6.10 15.05
C TYR A 72 1.00 -5.18 14.62
N ARG A 73 1.35 -4.18 15.45
CA ARG A 73 2.48 -3.28 15.17
C ARG A 73 3.81 -4.03 15.16
N LYS A 74 4.06 -4.87 16.16
CA LYS A 74 5.27 -5.71 16.21
C LYS A 74 5.38 -6.63 14.99
N ALA A 75 4.28 -7.22 14.55
CA ALA A 75 4.25 -8.07 13.37
C ALA A 75 4.52 -7.29 12.07
N GLU A 76 4.00 -6.06 11.95
CA GLU A 76 4.35 -5.16 10.83
C GLU A 76 5.83 -4.77 10.87
N GLU A 77 6.36 -4.34 12.01
CA GLU A 77 7.76 -3.94 12.18
C GLU A 77 8.72 -5.09 11.84
N ALA A 78 8.40 -6.31 12.28
CA ALA A 78 9.22 -7.49 12.03
C ALA A 78 9.33 -7.87 10.54
N ARG A 79 8.35 -7.47 9.70
CA ARG A 79 8.35 -7.71 8.25
C ARG A 79 8.58 -6.43 7.44
N THR A 80 9.01 -5.36 8.10
CA THR A 80 9.34 -4.09 7.46
C THR A 80 10.85 -3.92 7.36
N ILE A 81 11.30 -3.54 6.16
CA ILE A 81 12.71 -3.25 5.87
C ILE A 81 12.83 -1.78 5.55
N HIS A 82 13.76 -1.11 6.21
CA HIS A 82 14.15 0.26 5.91
C HIS A 82 15.26 0.23 4.87
N VAL A 83 15.08 1.01 3.82
CA VAL A 83 16.03 1.17 2.72
C VAL A 83 16.37 2.64 2.54
N ASP A 84 17.66 2.96 2.59
CA ASP A 84 18.16 4.30 2.31
C ASP A 84 18.58 4.38 0.84
N SER A 85 17.92 5.24 0.05
CA SER A 85 18.28 5.42 -1.35
C SER A 85 17.65 6.63 -2.05
N THR A 86 18.44 7.30 -2.92
CA THR A 86 18.00 8.33 -3.87
C THR A 86 17.23 7.74 -5.05
N ILE A 87 16.19 6.95 -4.81
CA ILE A 87 15.46 6.25 -5.88
C ILE A 87 14.17 6.99 -6.19
N ASP A 88 14.14 7.65 -7.35
CA ASP A 88 12.94 8.28 -7.90
C ASP A 88 11.85 7.25 -8.32
N LYS A 89 12.23 5.97 -8.51
CA LYS A 89 11.35 4.89 -9.00
C LYS A 89 11.29 3.67 -8.05
N LEU A 90 11.13 3.91 -6.74
CA LEU A 90 11.10 2.84 -5.73
C LEU A 90 10.04 1.79 -6.05
N LEU A 91 8.84 2.22 -6.46
CA LEU A 91 7.75 1.30 -6.80
C LEU A 91 8.14 0.34 -7.92
N THR A 92 8.69 0.84 -9.03
CA THR A 92 9.13 0.02 -10.17
C THR A 92 10.31 -0.88 -9.82
N PHE A 93 11.25 -0.39 -9.01
CA PHE A 93 12.38 -1.21 -8.57
C PHE A 93 11.92 -2.40 -7.73
N PHE A 94 11.03 -2.15 -6.76
CA PHE A 94 10.58 -3.18 -5.85
C PHE A 94 9.63 -4.19 -6.51
N ASP A 95 9.03 -3.90 -7.66
CA ASP A 95 8.16 -4.85 -8.39
C ASP A 95 8.83 -6.21 -8.65
N ALA A 96 10.15 -6.24 -8.85
CA ALA A 96 10.93 -7.48 -9.03
C ALA A 96 11.09 -8.31 -7.73
N TYR A 97 10.73 -7.73 -6.58
CA TYR A 97 10.88 -8.32 -5.25
C TYR A 97 9.53 -8.55 -4.57
N LYS A 98 8.43 -8.57 -5.34
CA LYS A 98 7.13 -9.02 -4.84
C LYS A 98 7.25 -10.44 -4.24
N PRO A 99 6.47 -10.74 -3.18
CA PRO A 99 5.33 -9.97 -2.72
C PRO A 99 5.60 -9.02 -1.53
N PHE A 100 5.15 -7.77 -1.65
CA PHE A 100 5.11 -6.80 -0.56
C PHE A 100 3.71 -6.16 -0.45
N ASP A 101 3.35 -5.69 0.75
CA ASP A 101 2.07 -5.04 1.07
C ASP A 101 2.10 -3.53 0.80
N SER A 102 3.16 -2.85 1.21
CA SER A 102 3.26 -1.40 1.04
C SER A 102 4.70 -0.91 0.98
N ILE A 103 4.88 0.23 0.31
CA ILE A 103 6.13 0.99 0.28
C ILE A 103 5.81 2.40 0.74
N THR A 104 6.44 2.83 1.83
CA THR A 104 6.28 4.17 2.38
C THR A 104 7.59 4.93 2.23
N VAL A 105 7.60 5.99 1.43
CA VAL A 105 8.80 6.83 1.25
C VAL A 105 8.85 7.89 2.36
N ASN A 106 10.00 7.99 3.00
CA ASN A 106 10.38 9.01 3.97
C ASN A 106 11.25 10.07 3.28
N GLY A 107 10.88 11.35 3.41
CA GLY A 107 11.62 12.50 2.88
C GLY A 107 11.02 13.08 1.61
N ASP A 108 11.63 14.17 1.12
CA ASP A 108 11.31 14.71 -0.20
C ASP A 108 11.94 13.80 -1.26
N SER A 109 11.12 13.25 -2.15
CA SER A 109 11.51 12.41 -3.28
C SER A 109 12.72 12.91 -4.08
N ARG A 110 13.03 14.22 -4.01
CA ARG A 110 14.08 14.90 -4.79
C ARG A 110 15.45 14.93 -4.10
N ILE A 111 15.56 14.65 -2.80
CA ILE A 111 16.78 14.87 -2.02
C ILE A 111 16.94 13.70 -1.03
N LYS A 112 17.57 12.60 -1.46
CA LYS A 112 17.88 11.42 -0.61
C LYS A 112 16.64 10.88 0.12
N GLY A 113 15.86 10.08 -0.59
CA GLY A 113 14.77 9.33 0.03
C GLY A 113 15.28 8.20 0.91
N SER A 114 14.51 7.86 1.93
CA SER A 114 14.52 6.51 2.47
C SER A 114 13.13 5.92 2.29
N ALA A 115 12.98 4.61 2.38
CA ALA A 115 11.66 3.99 2.33
C ALA A 115 11.55 2.81 3.28
N PHE A 116 10.34 2.58 3.74
CA PHE A 116 9.95 1.37 4.45
C PHE A 116 9.19 0.46 3.49
N VAL A 117 9.69 -0.75 3.32
CA VAL A 117 9.06 -1.79 2.51
C VAL A 117 8.48 -2.83 3.46
N LEU A 118 7.15 -2.89 3.52
CA LEU A 118 6.40 -3.88 4.30
C LEU A 118 6.16 -5.11 3.43
N PHE A 119 6.83 -6.22 3.73
CA PHE A 119 6.65 -7.47 2.99
C PHE A 119 5.40 -8.23 3.43
N LYS A 120 4.83 -9.06 2.54
CA LYS A 120 3.63 -9.85 2.88
C LYS A 120 3.89 -10.79 4.05
N THR A 121 5.04 -11.47 4.06
CA THR A 121 5.44 -12.37 5.13
C THR A 121 6.82 -12.03 5.69
N LEU A 122 7.09 -12.50 6.90
CA LEU A 122 8.43 -12.43 7.48
C LEU A 122 9.47 -13.22 6.65
N GLN A 123 9.04 -14.29 5.97
CA GLN A 123 9.93 -15.07 5.12
C GLN A 123 10.37 -14.27 3.89
N ASP A 124 9.45 -13.52 3.27
CA ASP A 124 9.77 -12.65 2.12
C ASP A 124 10.77 -11.56 2.53
N ALA A 125 10.57 -10.94 3.70
CA ALA A 125 11.50 -9.95 4.24
C ALA A 125 12.89 -10.56 4.49
N LYS A 126 12.95 -11.74 5.11
CA LYS A 126 14.22 -12.46 5.34
C LYS A 126 14.91 -12.83 4.04
N ALA A 127 14.17 -13.28 3.03
CA ALA A 127 14.70 -13.59 1.71
C ALA A 127 15.29 -12.36 1.02
N PHE A 128 14.67 -11.18 1.19
CA PHE A 128 15.21 -9.92 0.68
C PHE A 128 16.49 -9.48 1.43
N MET A 129 16.51 -9.60 2.77
CA MET A 129 17.71 -9.28 3.57
C MET A 129 18.87 -10.24 3.31
N GLY A 130 18.60 -11.52 3.04
CA GLY A 130 19.61 -12.54 2.78
C GLY A 130 20.34 -12.40 1.44
N ARG A 131 19.92 -11.48 0.56
CA ARG A 131 20.63 -11.23 -0.70
C ARG A 131 21.95 -10.52 -0.43
N GLU A 132 23.03 -11.06 -0.98
CA GLU A 132 24.38 -10.51 -0.84
C GLU A 132 24.49 -9.08 -1.36
N SER A 133 23.85 -8.79 -2.50
CA SER A 133 23.83 -7.46 -3.10
C SER A 133 22.45 -7.15 -3.70
N VAL A 134 22.00 -5.92 -3.51
CA VAL A 134 20.78 -5.37 -4.08
C VAL A 134 21.12 -3.98 -4.60
N LYS A 135 21.19 -3.84 -5.92
CA LYS A 135 21.60 -2.60 -6.59
C LYS A 135 20.47 -1.96 -7.37
N TYR A 136 20.43 -0.64 -7.37
CA TYR A 136 19.62 0.16 -8.28
C TYR A 136 20.56 0.95 -9.20
N GLY A 137 20.71 0.50 -10.44
CA GLY A 137 21.78 0.96 -11.32
C GLY A 137 23.14 0.59 -10.73
N ASP A 138 24.00 1.58 -10.53
CA ASP A 138 25.33 1.41 -9.93
C ASP A 138 25.34 1.59 -8.40
N THR A 139 24.20 1.97 -7.80
CA THR A 139 24.10 2.26 -6.36
C THR A 139 23.66 1.03 -5.58
N GLU A 140 24.46 0.63 -4.58
CA GLU A 140 24.10 -0.41 -3.62
C GLU A 140 23.05 0.11 -2.63
N LEU A 141 22.00 -0.68 -2.40
CA LEU A 141 20.97 -0.37 -1.42
C LEU A 141 21.42 -0.76 -0.01
N ILE A 142 21.42 0.24 0.87
CA ILE A 142 21.54 0.03 2.31
C ILE A 142 20.18 -0.48 2.81
N ARG A 143 20.18 -1.66 3.44
CA ARG A 143 18.98 -2.36 3.92
C ARG A 143 19.15 -2.68 5.39
N VAL A 144 18.22 -2.23 6.23
CA VAL A 144 18.21 -2.52 7.67
C VAL A 144 16.81 -2.93 8.13
N TRP A 145 16.74 -3.76 9.17
CA TRP A 145 15.45 -4.13 9.76
C TRP A 145 14.81 -2.91 10.43
N SER A 146 13.50 -2.72 10.23
CA SER A 146 12.79 -1.60 10.87
C SER A 146 12.64 -1.76 12.38
N SER A 147 12.74 -2.99 12.91
CA SER A 147 12.60 -3.32 14.33
C SER A 147 13.91 -3.22 15.11
N SER A 148 14.90 -2.48 14.60
CA SER A 148 16.23 -2.33 15.22
C SER A 148 16.20 -1.34 16.37
#